data_AF-A0A7D3YBW6-F1
#
_entry.id   AF-A0A7D3YBW6-F1
#
_cell.length_a   1.000
_cell.length_b   1.000
_cell.length_c   1.000
_cell.angle_alpha   90.00
_cell.angle_beta   90.00
_cell.angle_gamma   90.00
#
_symmetry.space_group_name_H-M   'P 1'
#
loop_
_entity.id
_entity.type
_entity.pdbx_description
1 polymer ?
#
loop_
_entity_poly.entity_id
_entity_poly.type
_entity_poly.pdbx_seq_one_letter_code
_entity_poly.pdbx_strand_id
1 'polypeptide(L)'
;MSLRDAVAGLGSDDRGVSETVGFVLVFALITSTIAVTFTVGLGGLEDAQLAERDNNVERAFDVLQDNLDDVSRDGVPSRATEIQLGGGELVLEQESTFRLNHTATPGTVVETGSLTYRGAGGTRIVYENGAVFRMRGDNGVMLNEPNLLLGDTVVYSLYGLGGPAQSESGDRTVLVIGQLDTREAALDDRAATDNVTLAINSSQATVWERYYSELAAEHDHVSVSTAGGPDLTVTFDADHYERFVVHRTETRIDFSD
;
A
#
# COMPACT_ATOMS: atom_id res chain seq x y z
N MET A 1 28.49 25.59 -83.71
CA MET A 1 28.03 25.03 -82.42
C MET A 1 26.69 25.70 -82.13
N SER A 2 25.62 24.91 -82.17
CA SER A 2 24.24 25.36 -82.33
C SER A 2 23.59 25.59 -80.97
N LEU A 3 22.66 26.55 -80.88
CA LEU A 3 21.79 26.80 -79.71
C LEU A 3 21.07 25.54 -79.16
N ARG A 4 21.09 24.43 -79.92
CA ARG A 4 20.58 23.12 -79.50
C ARG A 4 21.42 22.41 -78.43
N ASP A 5 22.73 22.69 -78.32
CA ASP A 5 23.59 22.00 -77.34
C ASP A 5 23.51 22.63 -75.94
N ALA A 6 23.11 23.91 -75.84
CA ALA A 6 22.97 24.61 -74.56
C ALA A 6 21.72 24.17 -73.77
N VAL A 7 20.70 23.65 -74.44
CA VAL A 7 19.44 23.20 -73.80
C VAL A 7 19.56 21.78 -73.23
N ALA A 8 20.49 20.96 -73.76
CA ALA A 8 20.68 19.59 -73.30
C ALA A 8 21.38 19.48 -71.93
N GLY A 9 22.18 20.49 -71.54
CA GLY A 9 22.85 20.53 -70.23
C GLY A 9 21.96 20.95 -69.06
N LEU A 10 20.81 21.59 -69.32
CA LEU A 10 19.90 22.06 -68.27
C LEU A 10 18.95 20.95 -67.74
N GLY A 11 18.74 19.86 -68.50
CA GLY A 11 17.90 18.74 -68.08
C GLY A 11 18.62 17.66 -67.26
N SER A 12 19.95 17.71 -67.17
CA SER A 12 20.77 16.77 -66.39
C SER A 12 20.97 17.21 -64.93
N ASP A 13 20.97 18.52 -64.64
CA ASP A 13 21.17 19.04 -63.28
C ASP A 13 19.94 18.82 -62.37
N ASP A 14 18.72 18.85 -62.90
CA ASP A 14 17.48 18.62 -62.14
C ASP A 14 17.35 17.18 -61.58
N ARG A 15 18.01 16.20 -62.22
CA ARG A 15 18.02 14.81 -61.72
C ARG A 15 18.91 14.64 -60.48
N GLY A 16 20.06 15.32 -60.44
CA GLY A 16 20.95 15.29 -59.28
C GLY A 16 20.33 15.93 -58.03
N VAL A 17 19.54 17.00 -58.23
CA VAL A 17 18.77 17.65 -57.16
C VAL A 17 17.65 16.73 -56.67
N SER A 18 16.90 16.09 -57.58
CA SER A 18 15.80 15.19 -57.21
C SER A 18 16.27 13.97 -56.41
N GLU A 19 17.43 13.41 -56.75
CA GLU A 19 18.01 12.27 -56.02
C GLU A 19 18.45 12.66 -54.61
N THR A 20 19.07 13.83 -54.46
CA THR A 20 19.48 14.36 -53.15
C THR A 20 18.27 14.70 -52.28
N VAL A 21 17.24 15.35 -52.86
CA VAL A 21 15.99 15.66 -52.16
C VAL A 21 15.27 14.38 -51.74
N GLY A 22 15.21 13.36 -52.61
CA GLY A 22 14.64 12.06 -52.29
C GLY A 22 15.35 11.38 -51.12
N PHE A 23 16.69 11.38 -51.12
CA PHE A 23 17.49 10.85 -50.02
C PHE A 23 17.20 11.58 -48.70
N VAL A 24 17.22 12.92 -48.71
CA VAL A 24 16.94 13.73 -47.51
C VAL A 24 15.52 13.45 -46.99
N LEU A 25 14.54 13.31 -47.88
CA LEU A 25 13.15 13.09 -47.52
C LEU A 25 12.93 11.69 -46.92
N VAL A 26 13.55 10.66 -47.48
CA VAL A 26 13.54 9.30 -46.91
C VAL A 26 14.27 9.26 -45.57
N PHE A 27 15.43 9.90 -45.45
CA PHE A 27 16.18 9.96 -44.19
C PHE A 27 15.39 10.68 -43.09
N ALA A 28 14.74 11.81 -43.42
CA ALA A 28 13.87 12.53 -42.50
C ALA A 28 12.66 11.69 -42.06
N LEU A 29 12.05 10.95 -42.99
CA LEU A 29 10.95 10.03 -42.68
C LEU A 29 11.39 8.92 -41.72
N ILE A 30 12.51 8.25 -42.00
CA ILE A 30 13.06 7.19 -41.15
C ILE A 30 13.38 7.74 -39.76
N THR A 31 14.10 8.87 -39.69
CA THR A 31 14.49 9.48 -38.42
C THR A 31 13.28 9.92 -37.60
N SER A 32 12.25 10.50 -38.24
CA SER A 32 10.98 10.86 -37.60
C SER A 32 10.25 9.65 -37.03
N THR A 33 10.18 8.56 -37.80
CA THR A 33 9.55 7.31 -37.36
C THR A 33 10.26 6.72 -36.14
N ILE A 34 11.60 6.71 -36.15
CA ILE A 34 12.42 6.26 -35.02
C ILE A 34 12.15 7.15 -33.80
N ALA A 35 12.20 8.48 -33.95
CA ALA A 35 12.00 9.42 -32.85
C ALA A 35 10.63 9.25 -32.16
N VAL A 36 9.56 9.08 -32.95
CA VAL A 36 8.21 8.82 -32.41
C VAL A 36 8.16 7.48 -31.70
N THR A 37 8.73 6.43 -32.30
CA THR A 37 8.74 5.07 -31.72
C THR A 37 9.47 5.03 -30.38
N PHE A 38 10.63 5.69 -30.28
CA PHE A 38 11.40 5.76 -29.04
C PHE A 38 10.67 6.50 -27.93
N THR A 39 10.07 7.66 -28.24
CA THR A 39 9.36 8.47 -27.24
C THR A 39 8.17 7.72 -26.65
N VAL A 40 7.34 7.10 -27.48
CA VAL A 40 6.16 6.34 -27.01
C VAL A 40 6.57 5.01 -26.38
N GLY A 41 7.55 4.32 -26.95
CA GLY A 41 8.01 3.01 -26.47
C GLY A 41 8.69 3.07 -25.09
N LEU A 42 9.48 4.11 -24.82
CA LEU A 42 10.15 4.27 -23.53
C LEU A 42 9.18 4.58 -22.40
N GLY A 43 8.22 5.49 -22.60
CA GLY A 43 7.23 5.82 -21.56
C GLY A 43 6.38 4.61 -21.15
N GLY A 44 5.93 3.81 -22.12
CA GLY A 44 5.18 2.59 -21.81
C GLY A 44 5.99 1.53 -21.06
N LEU A 45 7.30 1.45 -21.32
CA LEU A 45 8.19 0.54 -20.58
C LEU A 45 8.44 1.04 -19.15
N GLU A 46 8.62 2.34 -18.95
CA GLU A 46 8.78 2.95 -17.63
C GLU A 46 7.54 2.73 -16.77
N ASP A 47 6.35 2.95 -17.32
CA ASP A 47 5.09 2.70 -16.61
C ASP A 47 4.91 1.22 -16.22
N ALA A 48 5.24 0.31 -17.15
CA ALA A 48 5.20 -1.13 -16.86
C ALA A 48 6.21 -1.51 -15.77
N GLN A 49 7.40 -0.92 -15.80
CA GLN A 49 8.42 -1.17 -14.79
C GLN A 49 8.01 -0.63 -13.41
N LEU A 50 7.39 0.55 -13.34
CA LEU A 50 6.85 1.10 -12.10
C LEU A 50 5.73 0.23 -11.52
N ALA A 51 4.81 -0.23 -12.37
CA ALA A 51 3.73 -1.12 -11.94
C ALA A 51 4.26 -2.46 -11.39
N GLU A 52 5.28 -3.05 -12.03
CA GLU A 52 5.91 -4.27 -11.53
C GLU A 52 6.65 -4.06 -10.20
N ARG A 53 7.29 -2.90 -10.00
CA ARG A 53 7.91 -2.56 -8.71
C ARG A 53 6.87 -2.49 -7.60
N ASP A 54 5.75 -1.80 -7.84
CA ASP A 54 4.66 -1.69 -6.87
C ASP A 54 4.06 -3.08 -6.54
N ASN A 55 3.82 -3.92 -7.57
CA ASN A 55 3.33 -5.30 -7.40
C ASN A 55 4.32 -6.19 -6.61
N ASN A 56 5.62 -6.00 -6.79
CA ASN A 56 6.63 -6.74 -6.01
C ASN A 56 6.56 -6.37 -4.54
N VAL A 57 6.41 -5.08 -4.23
CA VAL A 57 6.29 -4.61 -2.85
C VAL A 57 4.99 -5.09 -2.22
N GLU A 58 3.88 -5.10 -2.94
CA GLU A 58 2.62 -5.66 -2.42
C GLU A 58 2.74 -7.12 -2.01
N ARG A 59 3.39 -7.94 -2.83
CA ARG A 59 3.68 -9.34 -2.48
C ARG A 59 4.59 -9.44 -1.27
N ALA A 60 5.54 -8.52 -1.10
CA ALA A 60 6.36 -8.48 0.11
C ALA A 60 5.53 -8.06 1.35
N PHE A 61 4.56 -7.16 1.20
CA PHE A 61 3.66 -6.75 2.29
C PHE A 61 2.66 -7.85 2.69
N ASP A 62 2.22 -8.67 1.73
CA ASP A 62 1.44 -9.88 1.99
C ASP A 62 2.22 -10.85 2.90
N VAL A 63 3.48 -11.14 2.52
CA VAL A 63 4.38 -11.97 3.34
C VAL A 63 4.71 -11.31 4.69
N LEU A 64 4.83 -9.98 4.74
CA LEU A 64 5.04 -9.25 5.99
C LEU A 64 3.85 -9.43 6.94
N GLN A 65 2.62 -9.30 6.45
CA GLN A 65 1.43 -9.50 7.28
C GLN A 65 1.38 -10.92 7.83
N ASP A 66 1.61 -11.94 6.99
CA ASP A 66 1.69 -13.34 7.45
C ASP A 66 2.74 -13.52 8.55
N ASN A 67 3.91 -12.90 8.38
CA ASN A 67 4.99 -12.95 9.38
C ASN A 67 4.62 -12.24 10.69
N LEU A 68 3.95 -11.08 10.63
CA LEU A 68 3.47 -10.36 11.82
C LEU A 68 2.31 -11.10 12.49
N ASP A 69 1.52 -11.82 11.71
CA ASP A 69 0.50 -12.74 12.20
C ASP A 69 1.08 -13.93 12.94
N ASP A 70 2.18 -14.53 12.46
CA ASP A 70 2.88 -15.59 13.18
C ASP A 70 3.45 -15.07 14.52
N VAL A 71 3.96 -13.84 14.55
CA VAL A 71 4.41 -13.20 15.79
C VAL A 71 3.25 -13.03 16.77
N SER A 72 2.07 -12.61 16.29
CA SER A 72 0.88 -12.34 17.11
C SER A 72 0.09 -13.59 17.53
N ARG A 73 -0.15 -14.53 16.61
CA ARG A 73 -0.97 -15.73 16.82
C ARG A 73 -0.17 -16.91 17.36
N ASP A 74 1.03 -17.13 16.83
CA ASP A 74 1.86 -18.27 17.24
C ASP A 74 2.87 -17.88 18.32
N GLY A 75 3.06 -16.58 18.58
CA GLY A 75 4.01 -16.10 19.57
C GLY A 75 5.45 -16.34 19.15
N VAL A 76 5.72 -16.35 17.85
CA VAL A 76 7.08 -16.47 17.34
C VAL A 76 7.88 -15.25 17.81
N PRO A 77 9.09 -15.42 18.38
CA PRO A 77 9.85 -14.31 18.95
C PRO A 77 10.19 -13.21 17.94
N SER A 78 10.44 -13.60 16.68
CA SER A 78 10.73 -12.67 15.59
C SER A 78 10.49 -13.29 14.23
N ARG A 79 10.04 -12.49 13.27
CA ARG A 79 10.01 -12.82 11.84
C ARG A 79 10.63 -11.70 11.03
N ALA A 80 11.07 -12.01 9.81
CA ALA A 80 11.67 -11.02 8.94
C ALA A 80 11.18 -11.17 7.49
N THR A 81 11.04 -10.04 6.81
CA THR A 81 10.61 -9.96 5.41
C THR A 81 11.56 -9.07 4.64
N GLU A 82 12.04 -9.56 3.49
CA GLU A 82 12.83 -8.76 2.55
C GLU A 82 11.92 -7.94 1.64
N ILE A 83 12.17 -6.64 1.55
CA ILE A 83 11.43 -5.72 0.68
C ILE A 83 12.41 -5.03 -0.26
N GLN A 84 12.24 -5.25 -1.57
CA GLN A 84 13.01 -4.53 -2.58
C GLN A 84 12.36 -3.18 -2.86
N LEU A 85 13.00 -2.09 -2.46
CA LEU A 85 12.44 -0.74 -2.56
C LEU A 85 12.32 -0.23 -4.00
N GLY A 86 13.19 -0.69 -4.91
CA GLY A 86 13.11 -0.35 -6.34
C GLY A 86 13.15 1.15 -6.65
N GLY A 87 13.83 1.94 -5.80
CA GLY A 87 13.90 3.40 -5.89
C GLY A 87 12.83 4.14 -5.07
N GLY A 88 11.93 3.42 -4.39
CA GLY A 88 10.96 3.99 -3.45
C GLY A 88 11.52 4.22 -2.05
N GLU A 89 10.63 4.52 -1.13
CA GLU A 89 10.92 4.75 0.30
C GLU A 89 10.05 3.83 1.15
N LEU A 90 10.61 3.21 2.19
CA LEU A 90 9.88 2.49 3.23
C LEU A 90 9.98 3.29 4.53
N VAL A 91 8.85 3.56 5.17
CA VAL A 91 8.75 4.42 6.36
C VAL A 91 7.97 3.72 7.45
N LEU A 92 8.54 3.66 8.65
CA LEU A 92 7.82 3.31 9.87
C LEU A 92 7.36 4.59 10.56
N GLU A 93 6.05 4.76 10.74
CA GLU A 93 5.42 5.95 11.29
C GLU A 93 4.54 5.58 12.51
N GLN A 94 4.32 6.52 13.44
CA GLN A 94 3.52 6.31 14.66
C GLN A 94 2.22 7.14 14.66
N GLU A 95 1.81 7.66 13.51
CA GLU A 95 0.66 8.55 13.38
C GLU A 95 -0.68 7.81 13.50
N SER A 96 -0.78 6.62 12.89
CA SER A 96 -1.97 5.79 12.96
C SER A 96 -2.22 5.35 14.40
N THR A 97 -3.46 5.52 14.87
CA THR A 97 -3.86 5.17 16.24
C THR A 97 -5.18 4.41 16.28
N PHE A 98 -5.16 3.29 17.00
CA PHE A 98 -6.31 2.41 17.22
C PHE A 98 -6.58 2.33 18.72
N ARG A 99 -7.70 2.89 19.16
CA ARG A 99 -8.09 2.92 20.58
C ARG A 99 -9.29 2.03 20.82
N LEU A 100 -9.09 0.97 21.59
CA LEU A 100 -10.15 0.11 22.05
C LEU A 100 -10.65 0.62 23.41
N ASN A 101 -11.95 0.90 23.49
CA ASN A 101 -12.64 1.24 24.72
C ASN A 101 -13.69 0.17 25.04
N HIS A 102 -13.77 -0.17 26.32
CA HIS A 102 -14.78 -1.07 26.88
C HIS A 102 -15.34 -0.45 28.16
N THR A 103 -16.67 -0.39 28.30
CA THR A 103 -17.33 0.31 29.42
C THR A 103 -17.11 -0.38 30.77
N ALA A 104 -16.86 -1.69 30.78
CA ALA A 104 -16.71 -2.46 32.02
C ALA A 104 -15.28 -2.48 32.61
N THR A 105 -14.26 -2.04 31.87
CA THR A 105 -12.85 -2.22 32.27
C THR A 105 -12.11 -0.88 32.38
N PRO A 106 -11.40 -0.60 33.49
CA PRO A 106 -10.57 0.58 33.61
C PRO A 106 -9.29 0.43 32.76
N GLY A 107 -9.32 0.95 31.54
CA GLY A 107 -8.14 1.06 30.68
C GLY A 107 -8.51 1.14 29.21
N THR A 108 -8.10 2.21 28.52
CA THR A 108 -8.13 2.27 27.06
C THR A 108 -6.90 1.55 26.54
N VAL A 109 -7.09 0.52 25.72
CA VAL A 109 -5.99 -0.12 25.01
C VAL A 109 -5.73 0.68 23.74
N VAL A 110 -4.48 1.10 23.56
CA VAL A 110 -4.08 1.93 22.43
C VAL A 110 -2.94 1.24 21.73
N GLU A 111 -3.12 1.00 20.44
CA GLU A 111 -2.04 0.62 19.55
C GLU A 111 -1.80 1.69 18.50
N THR A 112 -0.54 1.79 18.08
CA THR A 112 -0.11 2.80 17.12
C THR A 112 0.79 2.21 16.06
N GLY A 113 0.87 2.92 14.96
CA GLY A 113 1.93 2.77 13.98
C GLY A 113 1.52 2.08 12.69
N SER A 114 2.25 2.43 11.65
CA SER A 114 2.08 1.95 10.30
C SER A 114 3.42 1.81 9.61
N LEU A 115 3.51 0.84 8.71
CA LEU A 115 4.64 0.69 7.80
C LEU A 115 4.17 1.06 6.40
N THR A 116 4.75 2.09 5.81
CA THR A 116 4.33 2.65 4.53
C THR A 116 5.46 2.58 3.52
N TYR A 117 5.24 1.86 2.42
CA TYR A 117 6.03 2.02 1.20
C TYR A 117 5.47 3.15 0.35
N ARG A 118 6.33 4.03 -0.16
CA ARG A 118 6.04 5.13 -1.08
C ARG A 118 6.77 4.88 -2.40
N GLY A 119 6.02 4.46 -3.42
CA GLY A 119 6.54 4.21 -4.76
C GLY A 119 6.69 5.48 -5.59
N ALA A 120 7.58 5.47 -6.58
CA ALA A 120 7.84 6.62 -7.46
C ALA A 120 6.63 7.05 -8.31
N GLY A 121 5.67 6.15 -8.55
CA GLY A 121 4.43 6.40 -9.29
C GLY A 121 3.27 6.99 -8.47
N GLY A 122 3.51 7.36 -7.20
CA GLY A 122 2.50 7.87 -6.27
C GLY A 122 1.62 6.80 -5.61
N THR A 123 1.88 5.52 -5.90
CA THR A 123 1.32 4.38 -5.18
C THR A 123 1.93 4.31 -3.79
N ARG A 124 1.12 4.03 -2.78
CA ARG A 124 1.57 3.75 -1.43
C ARG A 124 1.00 2.42 -0.96
N ILE A 125 1.84 1.57 -0.37
CA ILE A 125 1.42 0.32 0.26
C ILE A 125 1.58 0.49 1.75
N VAL A 126 0.50 0.32 2.51
CA VAL A 126 0.46 0.61 3.94
C VAL A 126 0.08 -0.67 4.68
N TYR A 127 0.85 -1.04 5.69
CA TYR A 127 0.43 -1.98 6.72
C TYR A 127 0.08 -1.21 7.99
N GLU A 128 -1.12 -1.41 8.53
CA GLU A 128 -1.48 -0.92 9.87
C GLU A 128 -2.55 -1.80 10.49
N ASN A 129 -2.44 -2.04 11.80
CA ASN A 129 -3.38 -2.83 12.60
C ASN A 129 -3.84 -4.15 11.95
N GLY A 130 -2.88 -4.89 11.36
CA GLY A 130 -3.13 -6.18 10.74
C GLY A 130 -3.75 -6.13 9.35
N ALA A 131 -3.99 -4.96 8.76
CA ALA A 131 -4.50 -4.82 7.40
C ALA A 131 -3.42 -4.25 6.45
N VAL A 132 -3.54 -4.59 5.16
CA VAL A 132 -2.68 -4.07 4.09
C VAL A 132 -3.51 -3.28 3.09
N PHE A 133 -3.04 -2.10 2.71
CA PHE A 133 -3.72 -1.17 1.80
C PHE A 133 -2.86 -0.84 0.59
N ARG A 134 -3.50 -0.70 -0.58
CA ARG A 134 -2.94 -0.03 -1.75
C ARG A 134 -3.63 1.32 -1.92
N MET A 135 -2.87 2.40 -1.80
CA MET A 135 -3.36 3.77 -1.86
C MET A 135 -2.78 4.53 -3.06
N ARG A 136 -3.56 5.45 -3.63
CA ARG A 136 -3.15 6.43 -4.64
C ARG A 136 -3.84 7.76 -4.35
N GLY A 137 -3.07 8.74 -3.87
CA GLY A 137 -3.65 9.91 -3.21
C GLY A 137 -4.48 9.48 -2.00
N ASP A 138 -5.67 10.05 -1.82
CA ASP A 138 -6.56 9.74 -0.70
C ASP A 138 -7.48 8.54 -0.96
N ASN A 139 -7.44 7.97 -2.16
CA ASN A 139 -8.21 6.78 -2.51
C ASN A 139 -7.35 5.53 -2.38
N GLY A 140 -7.98 4.40 -2.08
CA GLY A 140 -7.29 3.12 -2.08
C GLY A 140 -8.22 1.94 -1.91
N VAL A 141 -7.62 0.76 -1.81
CA VAL A 141 -8.27 -0.53 -1.58
C VAL A 141 -7.54 -1.27 -0.47
N MET A 142 -8.29 -2.03 0.32
CA MET A 142 -7.71 -2.99 1.26
C MET A 142 -7.32 -4.21 0.43
N LEU A 143 -6.04 -4.59 0.47
CA LEU A 143 -5.54 -5.79 -0.18
C LEU A 143 -5.79 -7.00 0.71
N ASN A 144 -5.44 -6.86 1.99
CA ASN A 144 -5.59 -7.89 2.99
C ASN A 144 -6.30 -7.32 4.22
N GLU A 145 -7.27 -8.07 4.71
CA GLU A 145 -8.14 -7.71 5.83
C GLU A 145 -7.44 -7.92 7.17
N PRO A 146 -7.82 -7.19 8.24
CA PRO A 146 -7.35 -7.48 9.57
C PRO A 146 -7.91 -8.83 10.07
N ASN A 147 -7.23 -9.43 11.03
CA ASN A 147 -7.76 -10.61 11.72
C ASN A 147 -8.92 -10.24 12.65
N LEU A 148 -10.13 -10.34 12.12
CA LEU A 148 -11.39 -10.19 12.81
C LEU A 148 -12.29 -11.37 12.47
N LEU A 149 -12.69 -12.12 13.49
CA LEU A 149 -13.68 -13.19 13.38
C LEU A 149 -14.96 -12.73 14.07
N LEU A 150 -16.07 -12.75 13.32
CA LEU A 150 -17.42 -12.49 13.84
C LEU A 150 -18.26 -13.78 13.78
N GLY A 151 -18.81 -14.16 14.92
CA GLY A 151 -19.70 -15.30 15.10
C GLY A 151 -20.28 -15.24 16.51
N ASP A 152 -20.66 -16.36 17.10
CA ASP A 152 -21.10 -16.39 18.52
C ASP A 152 -19.98 -15.92 19.46
N THR A 153 -18.72 -16.16 19.08
CA THR A 153 -17.53 -15.58 19.70
C THR A 153 -16.87 -14.60 18.74
N VAL A 154 -16.65 -13.38 19.19
CA VAL A 154 -15.85 -12.40 18.48
C VAL A 154 -14.40 -12.52 18.91
N VAL A 155 -13.50 -12.64 17.93
CA VAL A 155 -12.05 -12.60 18.15
C VAL A 155 -11.46 -11.52 17.29
N TYR A 156 -10.88 -10.51 17.94
CA TYR A 156 -10.22 -9.40 17.28
C TYR A 156 -8.76 -9.33 17.68
N SER A 157 -7.87 -9.17 16.70
CA SER A 157 -6.45 -8.94 16.95
C SER A 157 -6.13 -7.46 16.73
N LEU A 158 -5.73 -6.78 17.79
CA LEU A 158 -5.26 -5.40 17.79
C LEU A 158 -3.73 -5.39 17.71
N TYR A 159 -3.20 -4.90 16.59
CA TYR A 159 -1.76 -4.88 16.31
C TYR A 159 -1.20 -3.47 16.41
N GLY A 160 -0.07 -3.34 17.11
CA GLY A 160 0.78 -2.15 17.13
C GLY A 160 2.15 -2.40 16.53
N LEU A 161 2.67 -1.36 15.88
CA LEU A 161 4.05 -1.31 15.39
C LEU A 161 4.85 -0.35 16.26
N GLY A 162 5.72 -0.91 17.10
CA GLY A 162 6.65 -0.18 17.95
C GLY A 162 7.99 0.07 17.27
N GLY A 163 8.83 0.88 17.93
CA GLY A 163 10.13 1.29 17.41
C GLY A 163 10.19 2.78 17.07
N PRO A 164 11.39 3.36 16.89
CA PRO A 164 11.52 4.75 16.49
C PRO A 164 11.07 4.95 15.04
N ALA A 165 10.51 6.11 14.73
CA ALA A 165 10.28 6.52 13.36
C ALA A 165 11.58 6.41 12.56
N GLN A 166 11.54 5.69 11.45
CA GLN A 166 12.70 5.41 10.61
C GLN A 166 12.26 5.26 9.15
N SER A 167 13.13 5.66 8.22
CA SER A 167 12.90 5.44 6.80
C SER A 167 14.14 4.99 6.07
N GLU A 168 13.94 4.14 5.09
CA GLU A 168 14.96 3.65 4.16
C GLU A 168 14.50 3.92 2.73
N SER A 169 15.44 4.32 1.86
CA SER A 169 15.10 4.70 0.49
C SER A 169 16.17 4.27 -0.52
N GLY A 170 15.80 4.34 -1.79
CA GLY A 170 16.70 4.09 -2.92
C GLY A 170 16.50 2.73 -3.57
N ASP A 171 17.42 2.36 -4.45
CA ASP A 171 17.37 1.09 -5.19
C ASP A 171 18.12 0.00 -4.41
N ARG A 172 17.49 -0.45 -3.32
CA ARG A 172 18.06 -1.43 -2.38
C ARG A 172 17.00 -2.41 -1.90
N THR A 173 17.45 -3.52 -1.31
CA THR A 173 16.61 -4.39 -0.49
C THR A 173 16.78 -3.99 0.97
N VAL A 174 15.68 -4.01 1.72
CA VAL A 174 15.64 -3.79 3.17
C VAL A 174 15.05 -5.02 3.81
N LEU A 175 15.68 -5.52 4.86
CA LEU A 175 15.14 -6.58 5.71
C LEU A 175 14.34 -5.92 6.85
N VAL A 176 13.03 -6.12 6.84
CA VAL A 176 12.13 -5.66 7.91
C VAL A 176 12.01 -6.77 8.94
N ILE A 177 12.43 -6.51 10.17
CA ILE A 177 12.39 -7.48 11.26
C ILE A 177 11.30 -7.05 12.24
N GLY A 178 10.30 -7.91 12.42
CA GLY A 178 9.28 -7.77 13.46
C GLY A 178 9.65 -8.63 14.67
N GLN A 179 9.89 -8.00 15.82
CA GLN A 179 10.19 -8.66 17.09
C GLN A 179 9.02 -8.51 18.05
N LEU A 180 8.63 -9.61 18.69
CA LEU A 180 7.59 -9.58 19.70
C LEU A 180 8.02 -8.71 20.90
N ASP A 181 7.26 -7.65 21.20
CA ASP A 181 7.48 -6.82 22.40
C ASP A 181 6.43 -7.17 23.47
N THR A 182 5.15 -6.94 23.15
CA THR A 182 4.02 -7.24 24.03
C THR A 182 3.04 -8.20 23.36
N ARG A 183 2.53 -9.18 24.10
CA ARG A 183 1.40 -10.03 23.69
C ARG A 183 0.54 -10.42 24.87
N GLU A 184 -0.74 -10.06 24.81
CA GLU A 184 -1.69 -10.35 25.89
C GLU A 184 -3.14 -10.45 25.38
N ALA A 185 -4.00 -11.08 26.17
CA ALA A 185 -5.45 -10.94 25.98
C ALA A 185 -5.90 -9.66 26.69
N ALA A 186 -5.99 -8.58 25.93
CA ALA A 186 -6.36 -7.26 26.42
C ALA A 186 -7.82 -7.19 26.90
N LEU A 187 -8.68 -7.98 26.26
CA LEU A 187 -10.08 -8.16 26.66
C LEU A 187 -10.45 -9.63 26.48
N ASP A 188 -11.15 -10.20 27.46
CA ASP A 188 -11.70 -11.54 27.40
C ASP A 188 -13.01 -11.54 28.17
N ASP A 189 -14.02 -10.93 27.55
CA ASP A 189 -15.35 -10.83 28.12
C ASP A 189 -16.14 -12.11 27.79
N ARG A 190 -16.45 -12.89 28.85
CA ARG A 190 -17.17 -14.17 28.78
C ARG A 190 -18.68 -14.02 28.98
N ALA A 191 -19.12 -12.80 29.22
CA ALA A 191 -20.52 -12.41 29.26
C ALA A 191 -20.53 -10.97 28.75
N ALA A 192 -20.28 -10.84 27.44
CA ALA A 192 -20.15 -9.58 26.74
C ALA A 192 -21.39 -8.71 26.99
N THR A 193 -21.37 -7.89 28.04
CA THR A 193 -22.56 -7.13 28.48
C THR A 193 -22.46 -5.64 28.17
N ASP A 194 -21.35 -5.25 27.55
CA ASP A 194 -20.88 -3.88 27.48
C ASP A 194 -20.23 -3.63 26.12
N ASN A 195 -20.74 -2.64 25.39
CA ASN A 195 -20.29 -2.36 24.02
C ASN A 195 -18.77 -2.15 23.95
N VAL A 196 -18.17 -2.71 22.90
CA VAL A 196 -16.76 -2.52 22.57
C VAL A 196 -16.66 -1.51 21.45
N THR A 197 -15.90 -0.44 21.68
CA THR A 197 -15.72 0.64 20.70
C THR A 197 -14.27 0.73 20.26
N LEU A 198 -14.03 0.64 18.95
CA LEU A 198 -12.75 0.86 18.31
C LEU A 198 -12.74 2.25 17.63
N ALA A 199 -11.96 3.18 18.17
CA ALA A 199 -11.72 4.48 17.58
C ALA A 199 -10.42 4.48 16.77
N ILE A 200 -10.52 4.79 15.48
CA ILE A 200 -9.43 4.76 14.51
C ILE A 200 -9.11 6.19 14.09
N ASN A 201 -7.84 6.57 14.15
CA ASN A 201 -7.30 7.78 13.53
C ASN A 201 -6.19 7.33 12.58
N SER A 202 -6.35 7.58 11.30
CA SER A 202 -5.43 7.07 10.28
C SER A 202 -5.64 7.82 8.97
N SER A 203 -4.57 7.99 8.20
CA SER A 203 -4.68 8.52 6.83
C SER A 203 -5.40 7.56 5.86
N GLN A 204 -5.71 6.34 6.32
CA GLN A 204 -6.39 5.26 5.58
C GLN A 204 -7.87 5.16 6.00
N ALA A 205 -8.37 6.10 6.81
CA ALA A 205 -9.71 6.07 7.39
C ALA A 205 -10.83 5.83 6.37
N THR A 206 -10.73 6.39 5.15
CA THR A 206 -11.72 6.17 4.08
C THR A 206 -11.82 4.70 3.65
N VAL A 207 -10.70 3.95 3.65
CA VAL A 207 -10.72 2.53 3.29
C VAL A 207 -11.22 1.68 4.46
N TRP A 208 -10.83 2.04 5.69
CA TRP A 208 -11.38 1.43 6.91
C TRP A 208 -12.89 1.61 7.03
N GLU A 209 -13.41 2.81 6.75
CA GLU A 209 -14.83 3.12 6.78
C GLU A 209 -15.59 2.20 5.83
N ARG A 210 -15.09 2.02 4.60
CA ARG A 210 -15.71 1.12 3.63
C ARG A 210 -15.73 -0.32 4.12
N TYR A 211 -14.60 -0.85 4.60
CA TYR A 211 -14.51 -2.22 5.13
C TYR A 211 -15.51 -2.44 6.27
N TYR A 212 -15.52 -1.58 7.29
CA TYR A 212 -16.43 -1.75 8.42
C TYR A 212 -17.90 -1.46 8.07
N SER A 213 -18.17 -0.60 7.08
CA SER A 213 -19.54 -0.36 6.62
C SER A 213 -20.10 -1.56 5.85
N GLU A 214 -19.27 -2.22 5.05
CA GLU A 214 -19.61 -3.50 4.41
C GLU A 214 -19.87 -4.58 5.47
N LEU A 215 -18.99 -4.69 6.47
CA LEU A 215 -19.17 -5.60 7.59
C LEU A 215 -20.45 -5.34 8.40
N ALA A 216 -20.78 -4.07 8.67
CA ALA A 216 -22.00 -3.66 9.35
C ALA A 216 -23.28 -3.91 8.53
N ALA A 217 -23.18 -4.01 7.21
CA ALA A 217 -24.30 -4.40 6.37
C ALA A 217 -24.59 -5.90 6.44
N GLU A 218 -23.59 -6.71 6.79
CA GLU A 218 -23.68 -8.17 6.92
C GLU A 218 -23.97 -8.61 8.37
N HIS A 219 -23.60 -7.79 9.35
CA HIS A 219 -23.73 -8.07 10.78
C HIS A 219 -24.51 -6.98 11.52
N ASP A 220 -25.74 -7.30 11.96
CA ASP A 220 -26.67 -6.37 12.62
C ASP A 220 -26.15 -5.75 13.94
N HIS A 221 -25.09 -6.32 14.52
CA HIS A 221 -24.51 -5.95 15.82
C HIS A 221 -23.17 -5.21 15.67
N VAL A 222 -22.89 -4.69 14.49
CA VAL A 222 -21.76 -3.81 14.21
C VAL A 222 -22.30 -2.49 13.67
N SER A 223 -21.80 -1.38 14.20
CA SER A 223 -22.17 -0.04 13.72
C SER A 223 -20.95 0.83 13.53
N VAL A 224 -21.05 1.74 12.57
CA VAL A 224 -19.95 2.62 12.14
C VAL A 224 -20.40 4.07 12.23
N SER A 225 -19.54 4.92 12.78
CA SER A 225 -19.75 6.36 12.88
C SER A 225 -18.48 7.11 12.54
N THR A 226 -18.59 8.09 11.65
CA THR A 226 -17.56 9.10 11.36
C THR A 226 -17.83 10.43 12.08
N ALA A 227 -18.86 10.47 12.93
CA ALA A 227 -19.14 11.63 13.76
C ALA A 227 -18.25 11.60 15.02
N GLY A 228 -17.58 12.73 15.29
CA GLY A 228 -16.84 12.92 16.54
C GLY A 228 -15.41 13.43 16.33
N GLY A 229 -14.54 13.12 17.30
CA GLY A 229 -13.12 13.45 17.27
C GLY A 229 -12.26 12.46 16.46
N PRO A 230 -12.46 11.13 16.59
CA PRO A 230 -11.77 10.15 15.74
C PRO A 230 -12.23 10.19 14.28
N ASP A 231 -11.35 9.84 13.35
CA ASP A 231 -11.69 9.72 11.93
C ASP A 231 -12.78 8.66 11.69
N LEU A 232 -12.74 7.56 12.46
CA LEU A 232 -13.71 6.48 12.40
C LEU A 232 -13.93 5.87 13.78
N THR A 233 -15.18 5.55 14.11
CA THR A 233 -15.56 4.81 15.31
C THR A 233 -16.40 3.61 14.92
N VAL A 234 -15.94 2.41 15.29
CA VAL A 234 -16.66 1.15 15.10
C VAL A 234 -17.14 0.68 16.47
N THR A 235 -18.42 0.34 16.58
CA THR A 235 -19.01 -0.18 17.81
C THR A 235 -19.55 -1.58 17.56
N PHE A 236 -19.09 -2.52 18.38
CA PHE A 236 -19.60 -3.87 18.46
C PHE A 236 -20.58 -3.93 19.64
N ASP A 237 -21.84 -4.27 19.36
CA ASP A 237 -22.86 -4.50 20.36
C ASP A 237 -22.55 -5.84 21.05
N ALA A 238 -21.94 -5.74 22.23
CA ALA A 238 -21.34 -6.88 22.89
C ALA A 238 -22.40 -7.84 23.45
N ASP A 239 -23.58 -7.32 23.83
CA ASP A 239 -24.72 -8.04 24.43
C ASP A 239 -25.24 -9.21 23.58
N HIS A 240 -24.87 -9.24 22.30
CA HIS A 240 -25.32 -10.21 21.32
C HIS A 240 -24.29 -11.30 20.99
N TYR A 241 -23.12 -11.25 21.62
CA TYR A 241 -22.07 -12.26 21.49
C TYR A 241 -21.92 -13.07 22.79
N GLU A 242 -21.68 -14.37 22.69
CA GLU A 242 -21.41 -15.21 23.87
C GLU A 242 -20.06 -14.87 24.51
N ARG A 243 -19.11 -14.39 23.69
CA ARG A 243 -17.76 -14.03 24.13
C ARG A 243 -17.13 -13.01 23.21
N PHE A 244 -16.42 -12.04 23.79
CA PHE A 244 -15.63 -11.06 23.05
C PHE A 244 -14.17 -11.09 23.52
N VAL A 245 -13.25 -11.43 22.61
CA VAL A 245 -11.82 -11.52 22.92
C VAL A 245 -11.05 -10.54 22.05
N VAL A 246 -10.21 -9.73 22.69
CA VAL A 246 -9.21 -8.91 22.00
C VAL A 246 -7.82 -9.40 22.37
N HIS A 247 -7.10 -9.87 21.35
CA HIS A 247 -5.67 -10.13 21.45
C HIS A 247 -4.91 -8.88 21.08
N ARG A 248 -4.08 -8.40 22.00
CA ARG A 248 -3.21 -7.25 21.80
C ARG A 248 -1.80 -7.74 21.55
N THR A 249 -1.21 -7.28 20.46
CA THR A 249 0.18 -7.58 20.12
C THR A 249 0.89 -6.30 19.67
N GLU A 250 1.98 -5.96 20.36
CA GLU A 250 2.91 -4.91 19.95
C GLU A 250 4.17 -5.58 19.38
N THR A 251 4.50 -5.25 18.14
CA THR A 251 5.69 -5.75 17.47
C THR A 251 6.66 -4.60 17.25
N ARG A 252 7.89 -4.70 17.76
CA ARG A 252 8.95 -3.76 17.44
C ARG A 252 9.45 -4.01 16.02
N ILE A 253 9.51 -2.96 15.22
CA ILE A 253 10.01 -3.00 13.86
C ILE A 253 11.41 -2.41 13.80
N ASP A 254 12.34 -3.16 13.22
CA ASP A 254 13.70 -2.74 12.92
C ASP A 254 14.00 -2.97 11.44
N PHE A 255 14.75 -2.04 10.83
CA PHE A 255 15.27 -2.21 9.47
C PHE A 255 16.74 -2.65 9.52
N SER A 256 17.09 -3.59 8.64
CA SER A 256 18.46 -4.01 8.39
C SER A 256 18.77 -3.98 6.90
N ASP A 257 20.04 -3.71 6.62
CA ASP A 257 20.66 -3.78 5.29
C ASP A 257 20.96 -5.22 4.85
#